data_AF-A0A929PIG8-F1
#
_entry.id   AF-A0A929PIG8-F1
#
_cell.length_a   1.000
_cell.length_b   1.000
_cell.length_c   1.000
_cell.angle_alpha   90.00
_cell.angle_beta   90.00
_cell.angle_gamma   90.00
#
_symmetry.space_group_name_H-M   'P 1'
#
loop_
_entity.id
_entity.type
_entity.pdbx_description
1 polymer ?
#
loop_
_entity_poly.entity_id
_entity_poly.type
_entity_poly.pdbx_seq_one_letter_code
_entity_poly.pdbx_strand_id
1 'polypeptide(L)' 'KEGGGRTIVQDELTSVIFGMPKAAIEMGVADKVVPLPDIIDEIMRLL' A
#
# COMPACT_ATOMS: atom_id res chain seq x y z
N LYS A 1 -5.96 -0.74 -13.47
CA LYS A 1 -4.61 -0.12 -13.46
C LYS A 1 -4.16 0.09 -14.89
N GLU A 2 -4.09 1.33 -15.35
CA GLU A 2 -3.83 1.63 -16.77
C GLU A 2 -2.37 2.03 -17.04
N GLY A 3 -1.65 2.54 -16.03
CA GLY A 3 -0.27 3.02 -16.18
C GLY A 3 0.86 2.02 -15.87
N GLY A 4 0.56 0.74 -15.62
CA GLY A 4 1.58 -0.29 -15.35
C GLY A 4 2.37 -0.16 -14.03
N GLY A 5 2.06 0.85 -13.19
CA GLY A 5 2.72 1.05 -11.90
C GLY A 5 2.33 0.00 -10.84
N ARG A 6 3.28 -0.25 -9.92
CA ARG A 6 3.04 -1.05 -8.71
C ARG A 6 2.50 -0.16 -7.59
N THR A 7 1.63 -0.71 -6.74
CA THR A 7 1.01 0.03 -5.63
C THR A 7 1.28 -0.65 -4.29
N ILE A 8 1.76 0.16 -3.35
CA ILE A 8 1.97 -0.22 -1.97
C ILE A 8 0.95 0.53 -1.13
N VAL A 9 0.34 -0.16 -0.17
CA VAL A 9 -0.69 0.37 0.73
C VAL A 9 -0.26 0.13 2.19
N GLN A 10 -0.47 1.11 3.06
CA GLN A 10 -0.18 0.98 4.50
C GLN A 10 -1.18 0.04 5.17
N ASP A 11 -0.73 -0.79 6.12
CA ASP A 11 -1.61 -1.67 6.89
C ASP A 11 -2.47 -0.93 7.92
N GLU A 12 -3.48 -1.62 8.46
CA GLU A 12 -4.39 -1.07 9.46
C GLU A 12 -3.70 -0.83 10.81
N LEU A 13 -2.79 -1.72 11.20
CA LEU A 13 -2.16 -1.71 12.53
C LEU A 13 -1.28 -0.48 12.76
N THR A 14 -0.62 0.01 11.71
CA THR A 14 0.23 1.21 11.76
C THR A 14 -0.49 2.47 11.30
N SER A 15 -1.73 2.36 10.83
CA SER A 15 -2.53 3.50 10.38
C SER A 15 -3.22 4.19 11.56
N VAL A 16 -3.14 5.53 11.61
CA VAL A 16 -3.95 6.33 12.55
C VAL A 16 -5.42 6.31 12.14
N ILE A 17 -5.69 6.42 10.83
CA ILE A 17 -7.02 6.31 10.23
C ILE A 17 -6.91 5.43 8.99
N PHE A 18 -7.49 4.23 9.05
CA PHE A 18 -7.46 3.26 7.97
C PHE A 18 -8.58 3.51 6.93
N GLY A 19 -8.64 4.73 6.39
CA GLY A 19 -9.65 5.15 5.41
C GLY A 19 -9.20 4.95 3.96
N MET A 20 -8.25 5.77 3.50
CA MET A 20 -7.70 5.67 2.15
C MET A 20 -7.05 4.30 1.85
N PRO A 21 -6.27 3.71 2.77
CA PRO A 21 -5.71 2.38 2.55
C PRO A 21 -6.79 1.31 2.33
N LYS A 22 -7.85 1.32 3.15
CA LYS A 22 -8.99 0.39 3.02
C LYS A 22 -9.69 0.53 1.67
N ALA A 23 -9.97 1.76 1.24
CA ALA A 23 -10.59 2.02 -0.06
C ALA A 23 -9.74 1.46 -1.22
N ALA A 24 -8.41 1.62 -1.17
CA ALA A 24 -7.51 1.06 -2.19
C ALA A 24 -7.53 -0.48 -2.24
N ILE A 25 -7.66 -1.13 -1.08
CA ILE A 25 -7.80 -2.59 -0.99
C ILE A 25 -9.15 -3.04 -1.56
N GLU A 26 -10.25 -2.39 -1.17
CA GLU A 26 -11.60 -2.70 -1.65
C GLU A 26 -11.77 -2.50 -3.16
N MET A 27 -11.07 -1.50 -3.72
CA MET A 27 -11.01 -1.28 -5.18
C MET A 27 -10.16 -2.32 -5.93
N GLY A 28 -9.49 -3.25 -5.22
CA GLY A 28 -8.63 -4.27 -5.83
C GLY A 28 -7.38 -3.69 -6.51
N VAL A 29 -6.95 -2.48 -6.12
CA VAL A 29 -5.81 -1.79 -6.72
C VAL A 29 -4.55 -1.85 -5.86
N ALA A 30 -4.54 -2.56 -4.74
CA ALA A 30 -3.38 -2.75 -3.87
C ALA A 30 -2.59 -4.01 -4.27
N ASP A 31 -1.32 -3.86 -4.68
CA ASP A 31 -0.46 -5.04 -4.93
C ASP A 31 0.13 -5.58 -3.63
N LYS A 32 0.48 -4.67 -2.71
CA LYS A 32 1.08 -4.99 -1.42
C LYS A 32 0.48 -4.15 -0.30
N VAL A 33 0.20 -4.79 0.83
CA VAL A 33 -0.16 -4.11 2.09
C VAL A 33 0.99 -4.34 3.07
N VAL A 34 1.54 -3.27 3.65
CA VAL A 34 2.73 -3.31 4.52
C VAL A 34 2.60 -2.33 5.70
N PRO A 35 3.21 -2.62 6.86
CA PRO A 35 3.28 -1.66 7.97
C PRO A 35 4.11 -0.42 7.59
N LEU A 36 3.81 0.73 8.20
CA LEU A 36 4.48 2.01 7.93
C LEU A 36 6.01 1.94 7.96
N PRO A 37 6.66 1.29 8.95
CA PRO A 37 8.12 1.20 9.00
C PRO A 37 8.73 0.48 7.79
N ASP A 38 7.99 -0.43 7.15
CA ASP A 38 8.48 -1.28 6.08
C ASP A 38 8.19 -0.72 4.68
N ILE A 39 7.45 0.40 4.58
CA ILE A 39 7.12 1.01 3.28
C ILE A 39 8.38 1.35 2.49
N ILE A 40 9.41 1.89 3.15
CA ILE A 40 10.66 2.27 2.47
C ILE A 40 11.35 1.03 1.92
N ASP A 41 11.45 -0.04 2.71
CA ASP A 41 12.05 -1.29 2.27
C ASP A 41 11.31 -1.89 1.08
N GLU A 42 9.98 -1.82 1.08
CA GLU A 42 9.17 -2.29 -0.05
C GLU A 42 9.40 -1.41 -1.29
N ILE A 43 9.45 -0.08 -1.16
CA ILE A 43 9.78 0.82 -2.28
C ILE A 43 11.14 0.46 -2.87
N MET A 44 12.16 0.25 -2.02
CA MET A 44 13.51 -0.09 -2.47
C MET A 44 13.60 -1.44 -3.19
N ARG A 45 12.72 -2.40 -2.88
CA ARG A 45 12.62 -3.69 -3.59
C ARG A 45 11.99 -3.57 -4.98
N LEU A 46 11.29 -2.47 -5.26
CA LEU A 46 10.59 -2.24 -6.52
C LEU A 46 11.41 -1.46 -7.56
N LEU A 47 12.50 -0.83 -7.12
CA LEU A 47 13.48 -0.16 -7.98
C LEU A 47 14.45 -1.16 -8.61
#